data_AF-A0A942TAS2-F1
#
_entry.id   AF-A0A942TAS2-F1
#
_cell.length_a   1.000
_cell.length_b   1.000
_cell.length_c   1.000
_cell.angle_alpha   90.00
_cell.angle_beta   90.00
_cell.angle_gamma   90.00
#
_symmetry.space_group_name_H-M   'P 1'
#
loop_
_entity.id
_entity.type
_entity.pdbx_description
1 polymer ?
#
loop_
_entity_poly.entity_id
_entity_poly.type
_entity_poly.pdbx_seq_one_letter_code
_entity_poly.pdbx_strand_id
1 'polypeptide(L)'
;MMRQTYFGVNQEQFAGLEKYIKEYSLLTREMFNRSIAAEEKAAIQKKKEDLKGKISESLLENGTILGFLTPEKIDQLSDEIHEVKNDEVKGYLQSNFIPREKMEEVLFSLMNLPATESTKNIIFFLEKAKSNKQHIIVWIM
;
A
#
# COMPACT_ATOMS: atom_id res chain seq x y z
N MET A 1 1.76 -14.49 -9.83
CA MET A 1 1.26 -13.33 -10.59
C MET A 1 1.30 -12.17 -9.62
N MET A 2 2.11 -11.14 -9.89
CA MET A 2 2.30 -10.00 -9.00
C MET A 2 0.94 -9.29 -8.81
N ARG A 3 0.45 -9.16 -7.57
CA ARG A 3 -0.82 -8.46 -7.29
C ARG A 3 -0.68 -7.52 -6.10
N GLN A 4 -1.37 -6.38 -6.15
CA GLN A 4 -1.52 -5.50 -4.99
C GLN A 4 -2.71 -5.99 -4.17
N THR A 5 -2.43 -6.46 -2.96
CA THR A 5 -3.45 -6.88 -1.99
C THR A 5 -3.67 -5.77 -0.98
N TYR A 6 -4.94 -5.46 -0.72
CA TYR A 6 -5.35 -4.43 0.22
C TYR A 6 -5.76 -5.12 1.53
N PHE A 7 -4.97 -4.91 2.58
CA PHE A 7 -5.21 -5.47 3.90
C PHE A 7 -5.78 -4.41 4.83
N GLY A 8 -6.90 -4.74 5.49
CA GLY A 8 -7.42 -3.98 6.62
C GLY A 8 -6.75 -4.43 7.91
N VAL A 9 -6.19 -3.48 8.67
CA VAL A 9 -5.54 -3.74 9.97
C VAL A 9 -6.06 -2.77 11.03
N ASN A 10 -6.20 -3.25 12.26
CA ASN A 10 -6.51 -2.39 13.40
C ASN A 10 -5.25 -1.63 13.88
N GLN A 11 -5.41 -0.73 14.86
CA GLN A 11 -4.31 0.08 15.39
C GLN A 11 -3.17 -0.75 16.00
N GLU A 12 -3.49 -1.83 16.70
CA GLU A 12 -2.51 -2.69 17.38
C GLU A 12 -1.69 -3.49 16.35
N GLN A 13 -2.36 -4.06 15.37
CA GLN A 13 -1.73 -4.77 14.24
C GLN A 13 -0.83 -3.82 13.43
N PHE A 14 -1.31 -2.59 13.18
CA PHE A 14 -0.49 -1.57 12.52
C PHE A 14 0.76 -1.22 13.34
N ALA A 15 0.63 -0.99 14.64
CA ALA A 15 1.76 -0.68 15.51
C ALA A 15 2.83 -1.81 15.51
N GLY A 16 2.41 -3.07 15.42
CA GLY A 16 3.31 -4.22 15.26
C GLY A 16 4.06 -4.27 13.92
N LEU A 17 3.43 -3.76 12.85
CA LEU A 17 3.97 -3.76 11.48
C LEU A 17 4.74 -2.49 11.12
N GLU A 18 4.45 -1.37 11.78
CA GLU A 18 4.90 -0.03 11.40
C GLU A 18 6.41 0.05 11.25
N LYS A 19 7.17 -0.51 12.21
CA LYS A 19 8.63 -0.54 12.16
C LYS A 19 9.15 -1.24 10.90
N TYR A 20 8.60 -2.41 10.59
CA TYR A 20 9.03 -3.20 9.43
C TYR A 20 8.68 -2.51 8.12
N ILE A 21 7.50 -1.90 8.01
CA ILE A 21 7.06 -1.17 6.81
C ILE A 21 7.93 0.06 6.56
N LYS A 22 8.24 0.82 7.63
CA LYS A 22 9.13 1.98 7.55
C LYS A 22 10.53 1.56 7.11
N GLU A 23 11.08 0.50 7.71
CA GLU A 23 12.41 -0.01 7.37
C GLU A 23 12.45 -0.53 5.92
N TYR A 24 11.45 -1.30 5.49
CA TYR A 24 11.34 -1.78 4.11
C TYR A 24 11.29 -0.62 3.10
N SER A 25 10.56 0.45 3.43
CA SER A 25 10.47 1.64 2.60
C SER A 25 11.81 2.37 2.48
N LEU A 26 12.54 2.50 3.59
CA LEU A 26 13.89 3.10 3.61
C LEU A 26 14.87 2.29 2.76
N LEU A 27 14.94 0.97 2.98
CA LEU A 27 15.81 0.09 2.20
C LEU A 27 15.44 0.10 0.71
N THR A 28 14.14 0.24 0.38
CA THR A 28 13.71 0.39 -1.01
C THR A 28 14.27 1.65 -1.65
N ARG A 29 14.30 2.78 -0.95
CA ARG A 29 14.92 4.01 -1.44
C ARG A 29 16.43 3.87 -1.59
N GLU A 30 17.08 3.25 -0.61
CA GLU A 30 18.54 3.02 -0.63
C GLU A 30 18.97 2.18 -1.85
N MET A 31 18.19 1.19 -2.28
CA MET A 31 18.49 0.40 -3.48
C MET A 31 18.68 1.24 -4.76
N PHE A 32 18.00 2.38 -4.86
CA PHE A 32 18.12 3.31 -5.99
C PHE A 32 19.27 4.30 -5.83
N ASN A 33 19.94 4.33 -4.69
CA ASN A 33 21.13 5.16 -4.51
C ASN A 33 22.27 4.62 -5.39
N ARG A 34 22.79 5.49 -6.26
CA ARG A 34 23.88 5.17 -7.18
C ARG A 34 25.25 5.12 -6.51
N SER A 35 25.39 5.67 -5.29
CA SER A 35 26.66 5.71 -4.56
C SER A 35 26.96 4.45 -3.75
N ILE A 36 26.00 3.52 -3.63
CA ILE A 36 26.14 2.30 -2.82
C ILE A 36 26.86 1.22 -3.63
N ALA A 37 27.85 0.55 -3.02
CA ALA A 37 28.61 -0.51 -3.66
C ALA A 37 27.75 -1.75 -3.95
N ALA A 38 28.16 -2.58 -4.92
CA ALA A 38 27.39 -3.77 -5.31
C ALA A 38 27.17 -4.76 -4.15
N GLU A 39 28.17 -4.94 -3.29
CA GLU A 39 28.10 -5.82 -2.11
C GLU A 39 27.10 -5.30 -1.06
N GLU A 40 27.10 -4.00 -0.81
CA GLU A 40 26.13 -3.34 0.06
C GLU A 40 24.71 -3.43 -0.50
N LYS A 41 24.54 -3.29 -1.83
CA LYS A 41 23.23 -3.51 -2.48
C LYS A 41 22.74 -4.94 -2.31
N ALA A 42 23.62 -5.94 -2.40
CA ALA A 42 23.23 -7.33 -2.15
C ALA A 42 22.79 -7.54 -0.69
N ALA A 43 23.49 -6.92 0.27
CA ALA A 43 23.10 -6.97 1.69
C ALA A 43 21.76 -6.28 1.97
N ILE A 44 21.51 -5.11 1.36
CA ILE A 44 20.23 -4.38 1.43
C ILE A 44 19.12 -5.26 0.83
N GLN A 45 19.34 -5.84 -0.35
CA GLN A 45 18.36 -6.70 -1.01
C GLN A 45 17.99 -7.91 -0.14
N LYS A 46 18.96 -8.55 0.51
CA LYS A 46 18.69 -9.65 1.44
C LYS A 46 17.80 -9.20 2.60
N LYS A 47 18.15 -8.09 3.26
CA LYS A 47 17.33 -7.53 4.36
C LYS A 47 15.91 -7.18 3.90
N LYS A 48 15.76 -6.65 2.68
CA LYS A 48 14.44 -6.36 2.10
C LYS A 48 13.59 -7.60 1.93
N GLU A 49 14.15 -8.69 1.42
CA GLU A 49 13.41 -9.95 1.27
C GLU A 49 13.03 -10.54 2.64
N ASP A 50 13.92 -10.48 3.63
CA ASP A 50 13.61 -10.92 5.00
C ASP A 50 12.45 -10.10 5.62
N LEU A 51 12.48 -8.78 5.46
CA LEU A 51 11.39 -7.89 5.92
C LEU A 51 10.11 -8.14 5.13
N LYS A 52 10.21 -8.37 3.82
CA LYS A 52 9.07 -8.68 2.98
C LYS A 52 8.38 -9.94 3.45
N GLY A 53 9.13 -10.99 3.78
CA GLY A 53 8.62 -12.21 4.39
C GLY A 53 7.84 -11.93 5.68
N LYS A 54 8.49 -11.26 6.65
CA LYS A 54 7.86 -10.93 7.96
C LYS A 54 6.58 -10.11 7.84
N ILE A 55 6.57 -9.10 6.97
CA ILE A 55 5.38 -8.27 6.75
C ILE A 55 4.28 -9.11 6.12
N SER A 56 4.62 -9.93 5.12
CA SER A 56 3.64 -10.78 4.43
C SER A 56 3.03 -11.81 5.37
N GLU A 57 3.84 -12.50 6.18
CA GLU A 57 3.39 -13.44 7.20
C GLU A 57 2.44 -12.77 8.20
N SER A 58 2.85 -11.65 8.78
CA SER A 58 2.04 -10.93 9.77
C SER A 58 0.72 -10.41 9.18
N LEU A 59 0.72 -9.92 7.93
CA LEU A 59 -0.50 -9.51 7.22
C LEU A 59 -1.43 -10.69 6.91
N LEU A 60 -0.89 -11.87 6.60
CA LEU A 60 -1.69 -13.07 6.34
C LEU A 60 -2.28 -13.66 7.62
N GLU A 61 -1.54 -13.60 8.74
CA GLU A 61 -2.00 -14.11 10.03
C GLU A 61 -3.03 -13.19 10.69
N ASN A 62 -2.83 -11.87 10.58
CA ASN A 62 -3.57 -10.91 11.41
C ASN A 62 -4.40 -9.91 10.59
N GLY A 63 -4.05 -9.69 9.31
CA GLY A 63 -4.74 -8.74 8.44
C GLY A 63 -6.05 -9.30 7.87
N THR A 64 -7.00 -8.41 7.60
CA THR A 64 -8.21 -8.75 6.84
C THR A 64 -7.99 -8.48 5.37
N ILE A 65 -8.10 -9.48 4.50
CA ILE A 65 -8.05 -9.24 3.05
C ILE A 65 -9.33 -8.51 2.62
N LEU A 66 -9.17 -7.28 2.13
CA LEU A 66 -10.27 -6.46 1.61
C LEU A 66 -10.50 -6.72 0.12
N GLY A 67 -9.41 -6.97 -0.61
CA GLY A 67 -9.41 -7.37 -2.01
C GLY A 67 -8.04 -7.22 -2.65
N PHE A 68 -7.99 -7.28 -3.98
CA PHE A 68 -6.75 -7.15 -4.73
C PHE A 68 -6.96 -6.46 -6.08
N LEU A 69 -5.90 -5.87 -6.60
CA LEU A 69 -5.80 -5.42 -7.99
C LEU A 69 -4.79 -6.27 -8.76
N THR A 70 -5.13 -6.60 -10.00
CA THR A 70 -4.23 -7.23 -10.97
C THR A 70 -3.26 -6.19 -11.54
N PRO A 71 -2.13 -6.57 -12.16
CA PRO A 71 -1.19 -5.64 -12.79
C PRO A 71 -1.88 -4.61 -13.68
N GLU A 72 -2.80 -5.05 -14.52
CA GLU A 72 -3.50 -4.19 -15.48
C GLU A 72 -4.36 -3.13 -14.76
N LYS A 73 -4.99 -3.51 -13.65
CA LYS A 73 -5.79 -2.59 -12.82
C LYS A 73 -4.92 -1.66 -11.99
N ILE A 74 -3.70 -2.07 -11.64
CA ILE A 74 -2.73 -1.22 -10.93
C ILE A 74 -2.27 -0.11 -11.87
N ASP A 75 -1.91 -0.45 -13.11
CA ASP A 75 -1.49 0.52 -14.11
C ASP A 75 -2.62 1.51 -14.42
N GLN A 76 -3.83 1.00 -14.65
CA GLN A 76 -5.02 1.82 -14.84
C GLN A 76 -5.29 2.77 -13.66
N LEU A 77 -5.24 2.26 -12.42
CA LEU A 77 -5.41 3.08 -11.23
C LEU A 77 -4.31 4.15 -11.13
N SER A 78 -3.07 3.80 -11.49
CA SER A 78 -1.95 4.75 -11.46
C SER A 78 -2.23 5.95 -12.35
N ASP A 79 -2.67 5.72 -13.59
CA ASP A 79 -3.03 6.77 -14.54
C ASP A 79 -4.18 7.64 -13.99
N GLU A 80 -5.21 7.02 -13.42
CA GLU A 80 -6.35 7.72 -12.81
C GLU A 80 -5.94 8.58 -11.59
N ILE A 81 -5.03 8.07 -10.76
CA ILE A 81 -4.49 8.82 -9.62
C ILE A 81 -3.76 10.09 -10.08
N HIS A 82 -3.16 10.11 -11.29
CA HIS A 82 -2.51 11.31 -11.80
C HIS A 82 -3.48 12.49 -11.96
N GLU A 83 -4.77 12.22 -12.20
CA GLU A 83 -5.83 13.24 -12.32
C GLU A 83 -6.29 13.82 -10.97
N VAL A 84 -5.93 13.18 -9.85
CA VAL A 84 -6.23 13.69 -8.51
C VAL A 84 -5.44 14.98 -8.26
N LYS A 85 -6.18 16.07 -7.99
CA LYS A 85 -5.62 17.41 -7.77
C LYS A 85 -5.05 17.64 -6.36
N ASN A 86 -5.50 16.86 -5.38
CA ASN A 86 -5.02 16.95 -4.00
C ASN A 86 -3.75 16.09 -3.87
N ASP A 87 -2.60 16.74 -3.74
CA ASP A 87 -1.29 16.07 -3.65
C ASP A 87 -1.17 15.17 -2.41
N GLU A 88 -1.83 15.52 -1.30
CA GLU A 88 -1.84 14.71 -0.09
C GLU A 88 -2.59 13.40 -0.32
N VAL A 89 -3.79 13.48 -0.94
CA VAL A 89 -4.58 12.29 -1.30
C VAL A 89 -3.87 11.43 -2.33
N LYS A 90 -3.26 12.05 -3.35
CA LYS A 90 -2.39 11.36 -4.31
C LYS A 90 -1.28 10.61 -3.59
N GLY A 91 -0.63 11.25 -2.61
CA GLY A 91 0.38 10.64 -1.76
C GLY A 91 -0.12 9.38 -1.03
N TYR A 92 -1.32 9.41 -0.44
CA TYR A 92 -1.91 8.24 0.21
C TYR A 92 -2.18 7.10 -0.79
N LEU A 93 -2.77 7.41 -1.94
CA LEU A 93 -3.10 6.43 -2.98
C LEU A 93 -1.88 5.77 -3.62
N GLN A 94 -0.73 6.45 -3.62
CA GLN A 94 0.55 5.93 -4.13
C GLN A 94 1.40 5.25 -3.05
N SER A 95 0.99 5.33 -1.79
CA SER A 95 1.73 4.76 -0.67
C SER A 95 1.30 3.33 -0.35
N ASN A 96 2.10 2.64 0.47
CA ASN A 96 1.73 1.34 1.03
C ASN A 96 0.77 1.45 2.22
N PHE A 97 0.31 2.65 2.61
CA PHE A 97 -0.47 2.85 3.82
C PHE A 97 -1.51 3.98 3.69
N ILE A 98 -2.77 3.65 3.91
CA ILE A 98 -3.85 4.64 3.99
C ILE A 98 -4.38 4.66 5.43
N PRO A 99 -4.11 5.74 6.18
CA PRO A 99 -4.63 5.89 7.53
C PRO A 99 -6.16 5.97 7.55
N ARG A 100 -6.78 5.37 8.56
CA ARG A 100 -8.24 5.40 8.74
C ARG A 100 -8.80 6.83 8.76
N GLU A 101 -8.12 7.73 9.45
CA GLU A 101 -8.51 9.13 9.61
C GLU A 101 -8.49 9.92 8.29
N LYS A 102 -7.79 9.42 7.27
CA LYS A 102 -7.71 10.01 5.92
C LYS A 102 -8.62 9.31 4.91
N MET A 103 -9.24 8.20 5.29
CA MET A 103 -10.04 7.36 4.40
C MET A 103 -11.19 8.13 3.74
N GLU A 104 -11.85 9.03 4.47
CA GLU A 104 -12.98 9.81 3.95
C GLU A 104 -12.54 10.83 2.90
N GLU A 105 -11.41 11.48 3.11
CA GLU A 105 -10.81 12.42 2.15
C GLU A 105 -10.39 11.70 0.86
N VAL A 106 -9.80 10.51 1.01
CA VAL A 106 -9.42 9.67 -0.13
C VAL A 106 -10.64 9.20 -0.90
N LEU A 107 -11.67 8.68 -0.21
CA LEU A 107 -12.93 8.25 -0.81
C LEU A 107 -13.60 9.36 -1.60
N PHE A 108 -13.71 10.56 -1.01
CA PHE A 108 -14.28 11.72 -1.69
C PHE A 108 -13.55 12.06 -2.99
N SER A 109 -12.22 12.00 -2.97
CA SER A 109 -11.41 12.27 -4.16
C SER A 109 -11.61 11.20 -5.24
N LEU A 110 -11.66 9.92 -4.87
CA LEU A 110 -11.88 8.83 -5.83
C LEU A 110 -13.28 8.85 -6.44
N MET A 111 -14.30 9.27 -5.69
CA MET A 111 -15.67 9.42 -6.23
C MET A 111 -15.78 10.49 -7.33
N ASN A 112 -14.80 11.40 -7.43
CA ASN A 112 -14.74 12.42 -8.48
C ASN A 112 -13.95 11.96 -9.73
N LEU A 113 -13.35 10.76 -9.70
CA LEU A 113 -12.64 10.18 -10.84
C LEU A 113 -13.60 9.39 -11.76
N PRO A 114 -13.17 9.07 -12.99
CA PRO A 114 -13.92 8.16 -13.86
C PRO A 114 -14.28 6.84 -13.16
N ALA A 115 -15.52 6.38 -13.33
CA ALA A 115 -16.06 5.20 -12.66
C ALA A 115 -15.62 3.87 -13.31
N THR A 116 -14.30 3.68 -13.42
CA THR A 116 -13.66 2.48 -13.95
C THR A 116 -13.69 1.34 -12.94
N GLU A 117 -13.34 0.13 -13.38
CA GLU A 117 -13.33 -1.04 -12.49
C GLU A 117 -12.24 -0.93 -11.41
N SER A 118 -11.06 -0.38 -11.73
CA SER A 118 -9.99 -0.07 -10.78
C SER A 118 -10.48 0.85 -9.67
N THR A 119 -11.02 2.02 -10.03
CA THR A 119 -11.51 3.01 -9.06
C THR A 119 -12.68 2.45 -8.23
N LYS A 120 -13.63 1.73 -8.84
CA LYS A 120 -14.72 1.05 -8.11
C LYS A 120 -14.22 0.04 -7.08
N ASN A 121 -13.22 -0.76 -7.45
CA ASN A 121 -12.62 -1.75 -6.55
C ASN A 121 -11.94 -1.07 -5.36
N ILE A 122 -11.16 -0.02 -5.59
CA ILE A 122 -10.53 0.71 -4.50
C ILE A 122 -11.58 1.33 -3.57
N ILE A 123 -12.58 2.04 -4.12
CA ILE A 123 -13.67 2.60 -3.32
C ILE A 123 -14.31 1.52 -2.45
N PHE A 124 -14.61 0.35 -3.02
CA PHE A 124 -15.16 -0.78 -2.26
C PHE A 124 -14.24 -1.24 -1.12
N PHE A 125 -12.93 -1.35 -1.35
CA PHE A 125 -11.97 -1.72 -0.31
C PHE A 125 -11.89 -0.68 0.82
N LEU A 126 -11.85 0.61 0.45
CA LEU A 126 -11.79 1.73 1.40
C LEU A 126 -13.07 1.82 2.26
N GLU A 127 -14.25 1.66 1.66
CA GLU A 127 -15.54 1.65 2.38
C GLU A 127 -15.63 0.48 3.38
N LYS A 128 -15.16 -0.70 2.99
CA LYS A 128 -15.09 -1.87 3.87
C LYS A 128 -14.15 -1.61 5.05
N ALA A 129 -12.97 -1.06 4.81
CA ALA A 129 -12.02 -0.70 5.87
C ALA A 129 -12.58 0.36 6.81
N LYS A 130 -13.21 1.42 6.26
CA LYS A 130 -13.86 2.49 7.03
C LYS A 130 -14.91 1.93 7.98
N SER A 131 -15.81 1.09 7.46
CA SER A 131 -16.87 0.44 8.22
C SER A 131 -16.31 -0.41 9.36
N ASN A 132 -15.18 -1.09 9.12
CA ASN A 132 -14.50 -1.94 10.10
C ASN A 132 -13.55 -1.17 11.03
N LYS A 133 -13.44 0.16 10.89
CA LYS A 133 -12.50 1.00 11.67
C LYS A 133 -11.04 0.57 11.49
N GLN A 134 -10.66 0.15 10.28
CA GLN A 134 -9.34 -0.34 9.93
C GLN A 134 -8.52 0.73 9.18
N HIS A 135 -7.21 0.68 9.36
CA HIS A 135 -6.24 1.25 8.43
C HIS A 135 -6.03 0.30 7.26
N ILE A 136 -5.47 0.78 6.15
CA ILE A 136 -5.13 -0.06 5.01
C ILE A 136 -3.62 -0.14 4.85
N ILE A 137 -3.13 -1.36 4.66
CA ILE A 137 -1.79 -1.63 4.14
C ILE A 137 -1.93 -2.23 2.74
N VAL A 138 -1.29 -1.60 1.75
CA VAL A 138 -1.23 -2.09 0.37
C VAL A 138 0.07 -2.87 0.21
N TRP A 139 -0.05 -4.16 -0.12
CA TRP A 139 1.11 -5.06 -0.19
C TRP A 139 1.17 -5.84 -1.48
N ILE A 140 2.36 -5.91 -2.07
CA ILE A 140 2.58 -6.65 -3.31
C ILE A 140 2.98 -8.09 -2.95
N MET A 141 2.14 -9.05 -3.35
CA MET A 141 2.42 -10.49 -3.26
C MET A 141 2.75 -11.07 -4.63
#